data_AF-A0A2U8E1S5-F1
#
_entry.id   AF-A0A2U8E1S5-F1
#
_cell.length_a   1.000
_cell.length_b   1.000
_cell.length_c   1.000
_cell.angle_alpha   90.00
_cell.angle_beta   90.00
_cell.angle_gamma   90.00
#
_symmetry.space_group_name_H-M   'P 1'
#
loop_
_entity.id
_entity.type
_entity.pdbx_description
1 polymer ?
#
loop_
_entity_poly.entity_id
_entity_poly.type
_entity_poly.pdbx_seq_one_letter_code
_entity_poly.pdbx_strand_id
1 'polypeptide(L)'
;MKTIIYHFALTVVSRKTGANVCRKAAYNAGCRITDHSTGIAHNPRKKGGVVNTTLIAPKGHSQSLDREEVWNEIERMERRKKSRLAREFQITLPYGLSDADNWAILTEFAQFLADRFKTVIDVALHRHSRKGGDKRNIHGHVLMPTRRHDGEKFTTKIRRLDNYYHSPRIVFALRKKMAELTNRTLEKSGLEERVDHRSFETRGLKKKAQKRLSLRQYAMKQRLEADYCESEREYEDALKKYRQLLDRECMALSEKLTQAKFEMDTIIDLWKRGIAQPPPMSLVAARANGTLQLDAQTRAQFQDFISWHRSLPPEMRDPLSDEIDKVITVTLKMVDFLNRDRILAKLEKDAQQSLAPMEKQDDLQSPGGLS
;
A
#
# COMPACT_ATOMS: atom_id res chain seq x y z
N MET A 1 17.57 -4.02 -16.16
CA MET A 1 17.81 -4.94 -15.02
C MET A 1 16.55 -5.77 -14.77
N LYS A 2 16.63 -7.10 -14.76
CA LYS A 2 15.50 -7.94 -14.34
C LYS A 2 15.43 -7.91 -12.81
N THR A 3 14.50 -7.16 -12.25
CA THR A 3 14.33 -7.09 -10.78
C THR A 3 13.93 -8.46 -10.23
N ILE A 4 14.85 -9.16 -9.55
CA ILE A 4 14.53 -10.37 -8.79
C ILE A 4 13.85 -9.97 -7.47
N ILE A 5 12.64 -10.49 -7.24
CA ILE A 5 11.85 -10.20 -6.04
C ILE A 5 11.99 -11.36 -5.06
N TYR A 6 12.36 -11.05 -3.81
CA TYR A 6 12.29 -12.00 -2.72
C TYR A 6 10.94 -11.92 -2.03
N HIS A 7 10.16 -12.99 -2.10
CA HIS A 7 8.94 -13.13 -1.32
C HIS A 7 8.85 -14.53 -0.70
N PHE A 8 8.61 -14.54 0.62
CA PHE A 8 8.45 -15.72 1.43
C PHE A 8 7.36 -15.45 2.46
N ALA A 9 6.23 -16.14 2.33
CA ALA A 9 5.12 -16.02 3.26
C ALA A 9 4.83 -17.36 3.93
N LEU A 10 4.65 -17.34 5.25
CA LEU A 10 4.21 -18.49 6.03
C LEU A 10 2.75 -18.30 6.44
N THR A 11 1.87 -19.18 6.02
CA THR A 11 0.45 -19.19 6.41
C THR A 11 0.09 -20.50 7.11
N VAL A 12 -1.06 -20.51 7.78
CA VAL A 12 -1.54 -21.67 8.53
C VAL A 12 -2.82 -22.16 7.90
N VAL A 13 -2.88 -23.45 7.59
CA VAL A 13 -4.10 -24.13 7.19
C VAL A 13 -4.82 -24.55 8.46
N SER A 14 -5.95 -23.92 8.77
CA SER A 14 -6.68 -24.08 10.03
C SER A 14 -8.15 -24.37 9.80
N ARG A 15 -8.71 -25.31 10.57
CA ARG A 15 -10.17 -25.56 10.56
C ARG A 15 -10.97 -24.33 10.98
N LYS A 16 -10.39 -23.42 11.79
CA LYS A 16 -11.07 -22.17 12.22
C LYS A 16 -11.51 -21.33 11.02
N THR A 17 -10.77 -21.36 9.91
CA THR A 17 -11.08 -20.60 8.69
C THR A 17 -11.87 -21.41 7.66
N GLY A 18 -12.42 -22.56 8.04
CA GLY A 18 -13.09 -23.49 7.12
C GLY A 18 -12.13 -24.13 6.10
N ALA A 19 -10.84 -24.20 6.42
CA ALA A 19 -9.86 -24.84 5.55
C ALA A 19 -9.94 -26.37 5.66
N ASN A 20 -9.67 -27.03 4.54
CA ASN A 20 -9.55 -28.48 4.40
C ASN A 20 -8.18 -28.74 3.75
N VAL A 21 -7.34 -29.58 4.36
CA VAL A 21 -5.97 -29.79 3.92
C VAL A 21 -5.90 -30.71 2.71
N CYS A 22 -6.80 -31.69 2.55
CA CYS A 22 -6.92 -32.49 1.32
C CYS A 22 -7.23 -31.60 0.11
N ARG A 23 -8.18 -30.67 0.25
CA ARG A 23 -8.48 -29.66 -0.79
C ARG A 23 -7.27 -28.80 -1.12
N LYS A 24 -6.52 -28.39 -0.10
CA LYS A 24 -5.34 -27.52 -0.26
C LYS A 24 -4.19 -28.24 -0.96
N ALA A 25 -3.92 -29.47 -0.56
CA ALA A 25 -2.92 -30.34 -1.18
C ALA A 25 -3.29 -30.66 -2.64
N ALA A 26 -4.54 -31.02 -2.91
CA ALA A 26 -5.04 -31.24 -4.27
C ALA A 26 -4.82 -30.00 -5.14
N TYR A 27 -5.19 -28.82 -4.62
CA TYR A 27 -5.03 -27.55 -5.30
C TYR A 27 -3.57 -27.23 -5.62
N ASN A 28 -2.70 -27.35 -4.62
CA ASN A 28 -1.28 -27.07 -4.78
C ASN A 28 -0.62 -28.08 -5.72
N ALA A 29 -0.98 -29.37 -5.67
CA ALA A 29 -0.35 -30.39 -6.51
C ALA A 29 -1.03 -30.59 -7.87
N GLY A 30 -2.16 -29.93 -8.15
CA GLY A 30 -2.90 -30.10 -9.40
C GLY A 30 -3.46 -31.51 -9.61
N CYS A 31 -3.61 -32.30 -8.53
CA CYS A 31 -4.04 -33.69 -8.58
C CYS A 31 -5.42 -33.89 -7.95
N ARG A 32 -6.01 -35.08 -8.13
CA ARG A 32 -7.26 -35.46 -7.46
C ARG A 32 -6.90 -36.02 -6.08
N ILE A 33 -7.54 -35.52 -5.03
CA ILE A 33 -7.49 -36.09 -3.68
C ILE A 33 -8.91 -36.19 -3.14
N THR A 34 -9.28 -37.36 -2.65
CA THR A 34 -10.55 -37.62 -1.98
C THR A 34 -10.40 -37.40 -0.48
N ASP A 35 -11.23 -36.55 0.12
CA ASP A 35 -11.34 -36.45 1.58
C ASP A 35 -12.17 -37.62 2.10
N HIS A 36 -11.53 -38.56 2.78
CA HIS A 36 -12.15 -39.80 3.27
C HIS A 36 -13.19 -39.54 4.36
N SER A 37 -13.13 -38.40 5.05
CA SER A 37 -14.10 -38.06 6.10
C SER A 37 -15.43 -37.54 5.55
N THR A 38 -15.40 -36.94 4.36
CA THR A 38 -16.59 -36.35 3.72
C THR A 38 -17.01 -37.06 2.44
N GLY A 39 -16.15 -37.93 1.89
CA GLY A 39 -16.32 -38.54 0.57
C GLY A 39 -16.11 -37.58 -0.60
N ILE A 40 -15.80 -36.30 -0.33
CA ILE A 40 -15.69 -35.28 -1.37
C ILE A 40 -14.34 -35.39 -2.08
N ALA A 41 -14.39 -35.50 -3.41
CA ALA A 41 -13.19 -35.47 -4.23
C ALA A 41 -12.83 -34.06 -4.70
N HIS A 42 -11.65 -33.59 -4.33
CA HIS A 42 -11.09 -32.33 -4.78
C HIS A 42 -10.26 -32.57 -6.04
N ASN A 43 -10.71 -32.02 -7.18
CA ASN A 43 -10.03 -32.18 -8.47
C ASN A 43 -9.83 -30.83 -9.18
N PRO A 44 -8.68 -30.16 -8.98
CA PRO A 44 -8.36 -28.87 -9.57
C PRO A 44 -7.65 -28.99 -10.92
N ARG A 45 -7.54 -30.19 -11.53
CA ARG A 45 -6.80 -30.45 -12.79
C ARG A 45 -7.10 -29.46 -13.92
N LYS A 46 -8.28 -28.84 -13.93
CA LYS A 46 -8.67 -27.80 -14.92
C LYS A 46 -7.92 -26.46 -14.78
N LYS A 47 -7.15 -26.22 -13.72
CA LYS A 47 -6.56 -24.89 -13.43
C LYS A 47 -5.16 -24.66 -14.03
N GLY A 48 -4.47 -25.71 -14.49
CA GLY A 48 -3.14 -25.61 -15.11
C GLY A 48 -2.07 -24.98 -14.22
N GLY A 49 -0.85 -24.82 -14.74
CA GLY A 49 0.21 -24.05 -14.10
C GLY A 49 1.10 -24.80 -13.11
N VAL A 50 0.77 -26.04 -12.75
CA VAL A 50 1.68 -26.91 -11.97
C VAL A 50 2.76 -27.45 -12.90
N VAL A 51 4.02 -27.18 -12.56
CA VAL A 51 5.20 -27.66 -13.30
C VAL A 51 5.65 -29.01 -12.74
N ASN A 52 6.04 -29.04 -11.46
CA ASN A 52 6.51 -30.24 -10.77
C ASN A 52 5.85 -30.35 -9.39
N THR A 53 5.71 -31.58 -8.90
CA THR A 53 5.27 -31.86 -7.53
C THR A 53 5.96 -33.10 -6.97
N THR A 54 6.20 -33.14 -5.67
CA THR A 54 6.65 -34.36 -4.98
C THR A 54 6.37 -34.29 -3.48
N LEU A 55 6.34 -35.44 -2.83
CA LEU A 55 6.48 -35.54 -1.38
C LEU A 55 7.95 -35.78 -1.05
N ILE A 56 8.43 -35.18 0.05
CA ILE A 56 9.79 -35.36 0.55
C ILE A 56 9.70 -35.82 1.99
N ALA A 57 10.23 -37.02 2.26
CA ALA A 57 10.36 -37.53 3.61
C ALA A 57 11.71 -37.11 4.22
N PRO A 58 11.85 -37.11 5.57
CA PRO A 58 13.14 -36.90 6.21
C PRO A 58 14.14 -37.95 5.75
N LYS A 59 15.42 -37.59 5.60
CA LYS A 59 16.49 -38.54 5.26
C LYS A 59 16.47 -39.75 6.19
N GLY A 60 16.69 -40.94 5.61
CA GLY A 60 16.64 -42.22 6.32
C GLY A 60 15.25 -42.86 6.41
N HIS A 61 14.20 -42.24 5.86
CA HIS A 61 12.85 -42.81 5.79
C HIS A 61 12.46 -43.12 4.35
N SER A 62 11.46 -44.00 4.19
CA SER A 62 10.87 -44.30 2.88
C SER A 62 10.40 -43.03 2.19
N GLN A 63 10.72 -42.92 0.89
CA GLN A 63 10.26 -41.84 0.02
C GLN A 63 8.98 -42.22 -0.73
N SER A 64 8.57 -43.50 -0.68
CA SER A 64 7.33 -43.96 -1.32
C SER A 64 6.14 -43.60 -0.44
N LEU A 65 5.63 -42.39 -0.62
CA LEU A 65 4.49 -41.86 0.11
C LEU A 65 3.37 -41.54 -0.87
N ASP A 66 2.13 -41.86 -0.51
CA ASP A 66 0.97 -41.40 -1.25
C ASP A 66 0.43 -40.08 -0.68
N ARG A 67 0.14 -39.13 -1.58
CA ARG A 67 -0.31 -37.79 -1.20
C ARG A 67 -1.73 -37.79 -0.66
N GLU A 68 -2.62 -38.62 -1.19
CA GLU A 68 -3.98 -38.72 -0.67
C GLU A 68 -3.95 -39.32 0.75
N GLU A 69 -3.18 -40.38 0.97
CA GLU A 69 -3.02 -41.01 2.28
C GLU A 69 -2.43 -40.04 3.32
N VAL A 70 -1.32 -39.36 2.99
CA VAL A 70 -0.64 -38.42 3.88
C VAL A 70 -1.59 -37.32 4.39
N TRP A 71 -2.37 -36.72 3.48
CA TRP A 71 -3.23 -35.59 3.85
C TRP A 71 -4.52 -36.03 4.53
N ASN A 72 -5.05 -37.21 4.20
CA ASN A 72 -6.19 -37.79 4.92
C ASN A 72 -5.82 -38.21 6.34
N GLU A 73 -4.61 -38.73 6.58
CA GLU A 73 -4.15 -39.03 7.93
C GLU A 73 -4.10 -37.76 8.81
N ILE A 74 -3.61 -36.64 8.26
CA ILE A 74 -3.60 -35.36 8.97
C ILE A 74 -5.02 -34.85 9.25
N GLU A 75 -5.93 -34.90 8.26
CA GLU A 75 -7.35 -34.58 8.48
C GLU A 75 -7.93 -35.40 9.64
N ARG A 76 -7.69 -36.72 9.64
CA ARG A 76 -8.19 -37.66 10.65
C ARG A 76 -7.64 -37.39 12.05
N MET A 77 -6.35 -37.08 12.18
CA MET A 77 -5.71 -36.84 13.49
C MET A 77 -6.13 -35.51 14.13
N GLU A 78 -6.40 -34.48 13.32
CA GLU A 78 -6.64 -33.12 13.79
C GLU A 78 -8.14 -32.80 13.93
N ARG A 79 -8.80 -33.38 14.93
CA ARG A 79 -10.27 -33.41 15.04
C ARG A 79 -10.94 -32.16 15.64
N ARG A 80 -10.20 -31.30 16.35
CA ARG A 80 -10.80 -30.15 17.07
C ARG A 80 -11.16 -29.00 16.10
N LYS A 81 -12.25 -28.28 16.36
CA LYS A 81 -12.73 -27.13 15.52
C LYS A 81 -11.67 -26.07 15.21
N LYS A 82 -10.72 -25.84 16.12
CA LYS A 82 -9.63 -24.85 15.96
C LYS A 82 -8.28 -25.49 15.60
N SER A 83 -8.26 -26.74 15.13
CA SER A 83 -7.02 -27.44 14.81
C SER A 83 -6.28 -26.77 13.66
N ARG A 84 -4.97 -26.66 13.82
CA ARG A 84 -4.02 -26.28 12.76
C ARG A 84 -3.61 -27.57 12.08
N LEU A 85 -3.93 -27.72 10.79
CA LEU A 85 -3.71 -28.92 10.01
C LEU A 85 -2.28 -28.94 9.46
N ALA A 86 -1.93 -27.86 8.76
CA ALA A 86 -0.66 -27.69 8.09
C ALA A 86 -0.20 -26.22 8.13
N ARG A 87 1.03 -26.00 7.66
CA ARG A 87 1.61 -24.69 7.37
C ARG A 87 2.01 -24.66 5.92
N GLU A 88 1.76 -23.54 5.26
CA GLU A 88 2.15 -23.34 3.87
C GLU A 88 3.21 -22.25 3.79
N PHE A 89 4.34 -22.58 3.16
CA PHE A 89 5.31 -21.60 2.70
C PHE A 89 5.03 -21.28 1.23
N GLN A 90 4.76 -20.02 0.94
CA GLN A 90 4.57 -19.51 -0.41
C GLN A 90 5.82 -18.71 -0.79
N ILE A 91 6.54 -19.20 -1.80
CA ILE A 91 7.89 -18.76 -2.13
C ILE A 91 7.90 -18.26 -3.56
N THR A 92 8.35 -17.03 -3.81
CA THR A 92 8.60 -16.54 -5.18
C THR A 92 9.98 -16.97 -5.62
N LEU A 93 10.08 -17.41 -6.87
CA LEU A 93 11.29 -17.95 -7.47
C LEU A 93 11.76 -17.07 -8.63
N PRO A 94 13.08 -16.98 -8.89
CA PRO A 94 13.60 -16.15 -9.97
C PRO A 94 13.12 -16.58 -11.36
N TYR A 95 12.55 -15.63 -12.10
CA TYR A 95 12.20 -15.84 -13.52
C TYR A 95 13.43 -16.10 -14.41
N GLY A 96 14.60 -15.61 -14.01
CA GLY A 96 15.85 -15.82 -14.75
C GLY A 96 16.40 -17.24 -14.66
N LEU A 97 15.90 -18.08 -13.75
CA LEU A 97 16.33 -19.47 -13.58
C LEU A 97 15.45 -20.43 -14.38
N SER A 98 16.03 -21.57 -14.77
CA SER A 98 15.30 -22.67 -15.39
C SER A 98 14.31 -23.29 -14.41
N ASP A 99 13.34 -24.06 -14.91
CA ASP A 99 12.42 -24.80 -14.04
C ASP A 99 13.15 -25.88 -13.23
N ALA A 100 14.21 -26.47 -13.78
CA ALA A 100 15.05 -27.43 -13.07
C ALA A 100 15.79 -26.80 -11.89
N ASP A 101 16.38 -25.61 -12.08
CA ASP A 101 17.07 -24.88 -11.02
C ASP A 101 16.10 -24.42 -9.93
N ASN A 102 14.96 -23.87 -10.35
CA ASN A 102 13.89 -23.47 -9.43
C ASN A 102 13.34 -24.67 -8.65
N TRP A 103 13.23 -25.83 -9.29
CA TRP A 103 12.84 -27.07 -8.65
C TRP A 103 13.89 -27.57 -7.65
N ALA A 104 15.18 -27.49 -7.99
CA ALA A 104 16.28 -27.85 -7.10
C ALA A 104 16.29 -26.98 -5.83
N ILE A 105 16.10 -25.67 -5.96
CA ILE A 105 15.98 -24.76 -4.81
C ILE A 105 14.83 -25.20 -3.90
N LEU A 106 13.63 -25.43 -4.46
CA LEU A 106 12.45 -25.79 -3.68
C LEU A 106 12.60 -27.15 -2.98
N THR A 107 13.11 -28.15 -3.68
CA THR A 107 13.26 -29.50 -3.14
C THR A 107 14.37 -29.56 -2.09
N GLU A 108 15.47 -28.82 -2.25
CA GLU A 108 16.49 -28.71 -1.20
C GLU A 108 15.96 -28.00 0.05
N PHE A 109 15.16 -26.93 -0.13
CA PHE A 109 14.50 -26.27 1.00
C PHE A 109 13.50 -27.19 1.69
N ALA A 110 12.70 -27.93 0.92
CA ALA A 110 11.76 -28.90 1.44
C ALA A 110 12.46 -30.05 2.18
N GLN A 111 13.59 -30.57 1.69
CA GLN A 111 14.40 -31.55 2.40
C GLN A 111 14.95 -30.98 3.72
N PHE A 112 15.44 -29.74 3.71
CA PHE A 112 15.90 -29.07 4.93
C PHE A 112 14.78 -28.96 5.98
N LEU A 113 13.55 -28.65 5.55
CA LEU A 113 12.38 -28.65 6.44
C LEU A 113 12.04 -30.06 6.96
N ALA A 114 12.02 -31.06 6.06
CA ALA A 114 11.72 -32.44 6.40
C ALA A 114 12.68 -32.96 7.47
N ASP A 115 13.97 -32.74 7.28
CA ASP A 115 15.03 -33.17 8.21
C ASP A 115 14.96 -32.42 9.54
N ARG A 116 14.75 -31.11 9.50
CA ARG A 116 14.73 -30.24 10.69
C ARG A 116 13.51 -30.50 11.57
N PHE A 117 12.35 -30.71 10.96
CA PHE A 117 11.08 -30.89 11.67
C PHE A 117 10.65 -32.35 11.79
N LYS A 118 11.41 -33.27 11.19
CA LYS A 118 11.16 -34.72 11.17
C LYS A 118 9.73 -35.01 10.73
N THR A 119 9.37 -34.53 9.55
CA THR A 119 8.04 -34.68 8.95
C THR A 119 8.13 -34.78 7.43
N VAL A 120 7.05 -35.21 6.79
CA VAL A 120 6.88 -35.21 5.34
C VAL A 120 6.57 -33.79 4.86
N ILE A 121 7.11 -33.39 3.71
CA ILE A 121 6.86 -32.10 3.08
C ILE A 121 6.29 -32.31 1.69
N ASP A 122 5.15 -31.67 1.39
CA ASP A 122 4.58 -31.66 0.04
C ASP A 122 4.98 -30.38 -0.67
N VAL A 123 5.64 -30.51 -1.82
CA VAL A 123 6.17 -29.38 -2.57
C VAL A 123 5.63 -29.39 -3.99
N ALA A 124 5.21 -28.20 -4.44
CA ALA A 124 4.73 -27.97 -5.80
C ALA A 124 5.33 -26.68 -6.38
N LEU A 125 5.85 -26.77 -7.60
CA LEU A 125 6.34 -25.65 -8.39
C LEU A 125 5.25 -25.20 -9.38
N HIS A 126 4.97 -23.90 -9.39
CA HIS A 126 3.91 -23.29 -10.20
C HIS A 126 4.48 -22.22 -11.14
N ARG A 127 3.91 -22.18 -12.34
CA ARG A 127 4.01 -21.08 -13.32
C ARG A 127 2.61 -20.58 -13.63
N HIS A 128 2.45 -19.26 -13.79
CA HIS A 128 1.19 -18.73 -14.28
C HIS A 128 0.92 -19.25 -15.70
N SER A 129 -0.30 -19.75 -15.92
CA SER A 129 -0.70 -20.30 -17.22
C SER A 129 -0.75 -19.22 -18.31
N ARG A 130 -0.67 -19.63 -19.58
CA ARG A 130 -0.75 -18.74 -20.76
C ARG A 130 -2.04 -17.89 -20.85
N LYS A 131 -3.10 -18.22 -20.09
CA LYS A 131 -4.43 -17.57 -20.17
C LYS A 131 -4.61 -16.35 -19.25
N GLY A 132 -3.53 -15.76 -18.75
CA GLY A 132 -3.55 -14.52 -17.98
C GLY A 132 -2.71 -14.60 -16.69
N GLY A 133 -2.01 -13.51 -16.39
CA GLY A 133 -1.07 -13.40 -15.26
C GLY A 133 0.36 -13.14 -15.72
N ASP A 134 1.16 -12.52 -14.84
CA ASP A 134 2.55 -12.21 -15.14
C ASP A 134 3.38 -13.51 -15.27
N LYS A 135 3.92 -13.77 -16.46
CA LYS A 135 4.78 -14.95 -16.74
C LYS A 135 6.01 -15.00 -15.86
N ARG A 136 6.41 -13.87 -15.26
CA ARG A 136 7.52 -13.77 -14.30
C ARG A 136 7.17 -14.34 -12.92
N ASN A 137 5.89 -14.61 -12.65
CA ASN A 137 5.44 -15.14 -11.37
C ASN A 137 5.59 -16.67 -11.29
N ILE A 138 6.85 -17.10 -11.15
CA ILE A 138 7.22 -18.46 -10.77
C ILE A 138 7.17 -18.54 -9.24
N HIS A 139 6.47 -19.53 -8.69
CA HIS A 139 6.34 -19.67 -7.25
C HIS A 139 6.21 -21.11 -6.80
N GLY A 140 6.68 -21.38 -5.59
CA GLY A 140 6.56 -22.66 -4.91
C GLY A 140 5.53 -22.62 -3.80
N HIS A 141 4.75 -23.69 -3.71
CA HIS A 141 3.94 -24.03 -2.55
C HIS A 141 4.61 -25.17 -1.81
N VAL A 142 4.99 -24.94 -0.55
CA VAL A 142 5.57 -25.97 0.33
C VAL A 142 4.63 -26.16 1.52
N LEU A 143 3.95 -27.30 1.58
CA LEU A 143 2.95 -27.62 2.58
C LEU A 143 3.54 -28.60 3.59
N MET A 144 3.60 -28.18 4.86
CA MET A 144 4.18 -28.91 5.97
C MET A 144 3.10 -29.27 6.99
N PRO A 145 2.88 -30.56 7.29
CA PRO A 145 2.00 -31.00 8.36
C PRO A 145 2.40 -30.43 9.73
N THR A 146 1.46 -30.40 10.67
CA THR A 146 1.76 -29.97 12.04
C THR A 146 2.22 -31.10 12.96
N ARG A 147 2.50 -32.29 12.41
CA ARG A 147 2.96 -33.48 13.15
C ARG A 147 4.25 -34.01 12.56
N ARG A 148 5.05 -34.66 13.41
CA ARG A 148 6.22 -35.41 12.99
C ARG A 148 5.80 -36.69 12.27
N HIS A 149 6.65 -37.21 11.40
CA HIS A 149 6.47 -38.47 10.70
C HIS A 149 7.73 -39.32 10.94
N ASP A 150 7.54 -40.57 11.38
CA ASP A 150 8.63 -41.50 11.75
C ASP A 150 8.98 -42.50 10.63
N GLY A 151 8.39 -42.32 9.45
CA GLY A 151 8.59 -43.19 8.28
C GLY A 151 7.40 -44.08 7.99
N GLU A 152 6.59 -44.36 9.00
CA GLU A 152 5.40 -45.21 8.88
C GLU A 152 4.12 -44.43 9.15
N LYS A 153 4.13 -43.52 10.14
CA LYS A 153 2.93 -42.79 10.57
C LYS A 153 3.23 -41.42 11.13
N PHE A 154 2.18 -40.60 11.25
CA PHE A 154 2.28 -39.34 11.97
C PHE A 154 2.24 -39.54 13.49
N THR A 155 3.11 -38.80 14.20
CA THR A 155 3.29 -38.92 15.66
C THR A 155 2.96 -37.60 16.38
N THR A 156 3.93 -37.02 17.08
CA THR A 156 3.74 -35.88 17.97
C THR A 156 3.59 -34.55 17.23
N LYS A 157 2.90 -33.59 17.84
CA LYS A 157 2.73 -32.22 17.30
C LYS A 157 4.05 -31.45 17.27
N ILE A 158 4.31 -30.78 16.16
CA ILE A 158 5.40 -29.82 16.00
C ILE A 158 4.97 -28.46 16.59
N ARG A 159 5.26 -28.24 17.88
CA ARG A 159 4.86 -27.03 18.63
C ARG A 159 5.80 -25.84 18.48
N ARG A 160 7.05 -26.03 18.00
CA ARG A 160 8.06 -24.96 17.96
C ARG A 160 7.65 -23.74 17.13
N LEU A 161 6.82 -23.94 16.12
CA LEU A 161 6.26 -22.87 15.27
C LEU A 161 4.90 -22.33 15.77
N ASP A 162 4.36 -22.87 16.86
CA ASP A 162 3.17 -22.34 17.54
C ASP A 162 3.55 -21.31 18.61
N ASN A 163 4.77 -21.36 19.13
CA ASN A 163 5.22 -20.51 20.22
C ASN A 163 5.57 -19.10 19.70
N TYR A 164 4.94 -18.08 20.28
CA TYR A 164 5.10 -16.68 19.91
C TYR A 164 6.55 -16.18 20.02
N TYR A 165 7.31 -16.62 21.04
CA TYR A 165 8.69 -16.19 21.26
C TYR A 165 9.68 -16.86 20.31
N HIS A 166 9.45 -18.13 19.98
CA HIS A 166 10.38 -18.92 19.15
C HIS A 166 10.09 -18.81 17.64
N SER A 167 8.81 -18.68 17.27
CA SER A 167 8.39 -18.69 15.87
C SER A 167 9.06 -17.59 15.03
N PRO A 168 9.16 -16.32 15.47
CA PRO A 168 9.81 -15.27 14.68
C PRO A 168 11.27 -15.59 14.34
N ARG A 169 12.06 -16.07 15.32
CA ARG A 169 13.47 -16.45 15.11
C ARG A 169 13.60 -17.62 14.15
N ILE A 170 12.73 -18.62 14.27
CA ILE A 170 12.72 -19.77 13.36
C ILE A 170 12.35 -19.31 11.95
N VAL A 171 11.29 -18.53 11.78
CA VAL A 171 10.83 -18.02 10.48
C VAL A 171 11.91 -17.15 9.83
N PHE A 172 12.57 -16.29 10.59
CA PHE A 172 13.71 -15.50 10.10
C PHE A 172 14.83 -16.40 9.57
N ALA A 173 15.22 -17.45 10.32
CA ALA A 173 16.22 -18.41 9.88
C ALA A 173 15.78 -19.19 8.63
N LEU A 174 14.49 -19.55 8.51
CA LEU A 174 13.95 -20.21 7.31
C LEU A 174 14.03 -19.28 6.09
N ARG A 175 13.69 -17.99 6.26
CA ARG A 175 13.83 -16.99 5.20
C ARG A 175 15.29 -16.82 4.79
N LYS A 176 16.21 -16.73 5.75
CA LYS A 176 17.64 -16.67 5.47
C LYS A 176 18.09 -17.88 4.66
N LYS A 177 17.76 -19.10 5.10
CA LYS A 177 18.10 -20.34 4.40
C LYS A 177 17.58 -20.34 2.96
N MET A 178 16.33 -19.93 2.76
CA MET A 178 15.76 -19.83 1.41
C MET A 178 16.55 -18.85 0.52
N ALA A 179 16.90 -17.67 1.04
CA ALA A 179 17.72 -16.70 0.29
C ALA A 179 19.12 -17.23 -0.04
N GLU A 180 19.76 -17.95 0.88
CA GLU A 180 21.07 -18.60 0.65
C GLU A 180 20.98 -19.63 -0.50
N LEU A 181 19.95 -20.49 -0.49
CA LEU A 181 19.73 -21.47 -1.56
C LEU A 181 19.50 -20.81 -2.92
N THR A 182 18.68 -19.75 -2.96
CA THR A 182 18.43 -19.00 -4.18
C THR A 182 19.70 -18.33 -4.70
N ASN A 183 20.43 -17.61 -3.84
CA ASN A 183 21.64 -16.88 -4.24
C ASN A 183 22.74 -17.81 -4.75
N ARG A 184 22.94 -18.95 -4.08
CA ARG A 184 23.91 -19.95 -4.52
C ARG A 184 23.56 -20.53 -5.89
N THR A 185 22.26 -20.68 -6.19
CA THR A 185 21.82 -21.18 -7.50
C THR A 185 21.97 -20.12 -8.57
N LEU A 186 21.60 -18.86 -8.27
CA LEU A 186 21.83 -17.72 -9.17
C LEU A 186 23.32 -17.60 -9.55
N GLU A 187 24.21 -17.72 -8.58
CA GLU A 187 25.66 -17.71 -8.79
C GLU A 187 26.12 -18.85 -9.69
N LYS A 188 25.68 -20.10 -9.43
CA LYS A 188 26.00 -21.26 -10.27
C LYS A 188 25.48 -21.12 -11.70
N SER A 189 24.37 -20.42 -11.90
CA SER A 189 23.79 -20.13 -13.21
C SER A 189 24.39 -18.90 -13.89
N GLY A 190 25.46 -18.30 -13.33
CA GLY A 190 26.14 -17.14 -13.90
C GLY A 190 25.33 -15.84 -13.84
N LEU A 191 24.31 -15.76 -12.98
CA LEU A 191 23.49 -14.56 -12.80
C LEU A 191 24.07 -13.70 -11.68
N GLU A 192 24.23 -12.40 -11.92
CA GLU A 192 24.80 -11.45 -10.95
C GLU A 192 23.80 -11.00 -9.87
N GLU A 193 22.50 -11.11 -10.15
CA GLU A 193 21.47 -10.65 -9.23
C GLU A 193 21.45 -11.47 -7.93
N ARG A 194 21.08 -10.83 -6.81
CA ARG A 194 20.97 -11.47 -5.49
C ARG A 194 19.68 -11.07 -4.79
N VAL A 195 19.15 -11.99 -3.99
CA VAL A 195 18.00 -11.79 -3.11
C VAL A 195 18.42 -11.57 -1.66
N ASP A 196 17.64 -10.76 -0.94
CA ASP A 196 17.82 -10.51 0.49
C ASP A 196 16.52 -10.82 1.25
N HIS A 197 16.65 -11.59 2.33
CA HIS A 197 15.56 -12.03 3.18
C HIS A 197 15.07 -10.98 4.18
N ARG A 198 15.90 -9.96 4.45
CA ARG A 198 15.64 -8.84 5.37
C ARG A 198 14.60 -7.88 4.79
N SER A 199 13.94 -7.11 5.65
CA SER A 199 12.99 -6.07 5.19
C SER A 199 13.74 -4.93 4.48
N PHE A 200 13.02 -4.11 3.71
CA PHE A 200 13.61 -2.90 3.10
C PHE A 200 14.20 -1.97 4.17
N GLU A 201 13.50 -1.79 5.29
CA GLU A 201 13.96 -1.00 6.44
C GLU A 201 15.28 -1.53 7.01
N THR A 202 15.39 -2.84 7.30
CA THR A 202 16.64 -3.44 7.81
C THR A 202 17.79 -3.36 6.81
N ARG A 203 17.49 -3.14 5.52
CA ARG A 203 18.48 -2.91 4.46
C ARG A 203 18.83 -1.43 4.27
N GLY A 204 18.23 -0.52 5.04
CA GLY A 204 18.40 0.93 4.89
C GLY A 204 17.68 1.53 3.68
N LEU A 205 16.75 0.80 3.06
CA LEU A 205 16.03 1.25 1.87
C LEU A 205 14.75 2.00 2.24
N LYS A 206 14.56 3.22 1.72
CA LYS A 206 13.34 4.04 1.90
C LYS A 206 12.09 3.50 1.16
N LYS A 207 12.12 2.25 0.70
CA LYS A 207 11.05 1.62 -0.07
C LYS A 207 9.97 1.03 0.85
N LYS A 208 8.71 1.42 0.66
CA LYS A 208 7.57 0.80 1.36
C LYS A 208 7.25 -0.57 0.75
N ALA A 209 6.97 -1.55 1.60
CA ALA A 209 6.58 -2.89 1.15
C ALA A 209 5.23 -2.83 0.43
N GLN A 210 5.13 -3.46 -0.75
CA GLN A 210 3.88 -3.54 -1.48
C GLN A 210 2.89 -4.46 -0.76
N LYS A 211 1.63 -4.01 -0.65
CA LYS A 211 0.54 -4.83 -0.10
C LYS A 211 0.13 -5.87 -1.12
N ARG A 212 0.15 -7.15 -0.73
CA ARG A 212 -0.36 -8.24 -1.57
C ARG A 212 -1.88 -8.10 -1.73
N LEU A 213 -2.34 -8.00 -2.96
CA LEU A 213 -3.75 -7.97 -3.30
C LEU A 213 -4.30 -9.40 -3.43
N SER A 214 -5.52 -9.64 -2.97
CA SER A 214 -6.28 -10.86 -3.28
C SER A 214 -6.62 -10.90 -4.77
N LEU A 215 -7.01 -12.07 -5.32
CA LEU A 215 -7.43 -12.18 -6.73
C LEU A 215 -8.56 -11.20 -7.07
N ARG A 216 -9.54 -11.05 -6.17
CA ARG A 216 -10.64 -10.09 -6.34
C ARG A 216 -10.14 -8.64 -6.31
N GLN A 217 -9.21 -8.32 -5.41
CA GLN A 217 -8.62 -6.98 -5.34
C GLN A 217 -7.70 -6.68 -6.53
N TYR A 218 -6.99 -7.68 -7.05
CA TYR A 218 -6.18 -7.53 -8.25
C TYR A 218 -7.06 -7.39 -9.49
N ALA A 219 -8.11 -8.20 -9.63
CA ALA A 219 -9.09 -8.05 -10.70
C ALA A 219 -9.84 -6.71 -10.62
N MET A 220 -10.20 -6.26 -9.41
CA MET A 220 -10.79 -4.95 -9.17
C MET A 220 -9.79 -3.84 -9.48
N LYS A 221 -8.53 -3.96 -9.08
CA LYS A 221 -7.47 -3.02 -9.43
C LYS A 221 -7.26 -2.94 -10.94
N GLN A 222 -7.19 -4.07 -11.64
CA GLN A 222 -7.05 -4.12 -13.10
C GLN A 222 -8.25 -3.51 -13.82
N ARG A 223 -9.47 -3.73 -13.30
CA ARG A 223 -10.68 -3.06 -13.81
C ARG A 223 -10.62 -1.56 -13.54
N LEU A 224 -10.32 -1.15 -12.32
CA LEU A 224 -10.15 0.26 -11.96
C LEU A 224 -9.06 0.94 -12.78
N GLU A 225 -7.93 0.28 -13.07
CA GLU A 225 -6.85 0.80 -13.92
C GLU A 225 -7.27 0.88 -15.40
N ALA A 226 -8.13 -0.02 -15.87
CA ALA A 226 -8.74 0.06 -17.20
C ALA A 226 -9.78 1.19 -17.29
N ASP A 227 -10.65 1.31 -16.29
CA ASP A 227 -11.64 2.38 -16.14
C ASP A 227 -10.94 3.75 -15.93
N TYR A 228 -9.77 3.76 -15.28
CA TYR A 228 -8.94 4.96 -15.09
C TYR A 228 -8.49 5.57 -16.43
N CYS A 229 -8.21 4.72 -17.43
CA CYS A 229 -7.76 5.13 -18.77
C CYS A 229 -8.86 5.85 -19.58
N GLU A 230 -10.14 5.67 -19.26
CA GLU A 230 -11.25 6.46 -19.83
C GLU A 230 -11.54 7.71 -18.99
N SER A 231 -11.41 7.64 -17.66
CA SER A 231 -11.76 8.74 -16.75
C SER A 231 -10.73 9.89 -16.63
N GLU A 232 -9.46 9.68 -17.03
CA GLU A 232 -8.42 10.71 -16.90
C GLU A 232 -8.68 11.90 -17.85
N ARG A 233 -9.17 11.66 -19.07
CA ARG A 233 -9.60 12.73 -19.99
C ARG A 233 -10.80 13.51 -19.47
N GLU A 234 -11.78 12.82 -18.89
CA GLU A 234 -12.99 13.46 -18.36
C GLU A 234 -12.70 14.28 -17.09
N TYR A 235 -11.78 13.79 -16.24
CA TYR A 235 -11.33 14.51 -15.04
C TYR A 235 -10.48 15.73 -15.38
N GLU A 236 -9.57 15.62 -16.36
CA GLU A 236 -8.79 16.78 -16.86
C GLU A 236 -9.70 17.83 -17.50
N ASP A 237 -10.70 17.42 -18.31
CA ASP A 237 -11.67 18.35 -18.89
C ASP A 237 -12.57 18.99 -17.83
N ALA A 238 -12.97 18.25 -16.80
CA ALA A 238 -13.73 18.78 -15.67
C ALA A 238 -12.90 19.76 -14.84
N LEU A 239 -11.63 19.45 -14.56
CA LEU A 239 -10.69 20.35 -13.88
C LEU A 239 -10.43 21.62 -14.69
N LYS A 240 -10.30 21.51 -16.01
CA LYS A 240 -10.12 22.66 -16.91
C LYS A 240 -11.35 23.57 -16.89
N LYS A 241 -12.55 23.01 -16.97
CA LYS A 241 -13.82 23.77 -16.83
C LYS A 241 -13.95 24.40 -15.46
N TYR A 242 -13.56 23.69 -14.40
CA TYR A 242 -13.61 24.20 -13.03
C TYR A 242 -12.63 25.36 -12.81
N ARG A 243 -11.38 25.27 -13.32
CA ARG A 243 -10.40 26.37 -13.28
C ARG A 243 -10.91 27.61 -14.00
N GLN A 244 -11.49 27.44 -15.19
CA GLN A 244 -12.08 28.56 -15.95
C GLN A 244 -13.24 29.23 -15.22
N LEU A 245 -14.04 28.48 -14.45
CA LEU A 245 -15.10 29.04 -13.61
C LEU A 245 -14.52 29.81 -12.43
N LEU A 246 -13.49 29.25 -11.76
CA LEU A 246 -12.80 29.92 -10.67
C LEU A 246 -12.19 31.25 -11.11
N ASP A 247 -11.45 31.26 -12.23
CA ASP A 247 -10.80 32.47 -12.76
C ASP A 247 -11.82 33.59 -13.03
N ARG A 248 -13.01 33.25 -13.54
CA ARG A 248 -14.11 34.22 -13.74
C ARG A 248 -14.65 34.76 -12.42
N GLU A 249 -14.80 33.91 -11.41
CA GLU A 249 -15.22 34.34 -10.06
C GLU A 249 -14.16 35.21 -9.40
N CYS A 250 -12.86 34.91 -9.57
CA CYS A 250 -11.75 35.75 -9.10
C CYS A 250 -11.81 37.15 -9.70
N MET A 251 -11.98 37.23 -11.02
CA MET A 251 -12.04 38.50 -11.73
C MET A 251 -13.23 39.35 -11.24
N ALA A 252 -14.41 38.73 -11.10
CA ALA A 252 -15.60 39.41 -10.60
C ALA A 252 -15.46 39.87 -9.13
N LEU A 253 -14.76 39.12 -8.28
CA LEU A 253 -14.46 39.51 -6.90
C LEU A 253 -13.42 40.63 -6.84
N SER A 254 -12.40 40.59 -7.70
CA SER A 254 -11.37 41.63 -7.81
C SER A 254 -11.95 42.97 -8.25
N GLU A 255 -12.91 42.97 -9.19
CA GLU A 255 -13.64 44.17 -9.59
C GLU A 255 -14.46 44.74 -8.43
N LYS A 256 -15.21 43.88 -7.72
CA LYS A 256 -15.98 44.29 -6.53
C LYS A 256 -15.09 44.85 -5.42
N LEU A 257 -13.91 44.29 -5.20
CA LEU A 257 -12.94 44.83 -4.24
C LEU A 257 -12.44 46.20 -4.67
N THR A 258 -12.15 46.37 -5.95
CA THR A 258 -11.68 47.65 -6.50
C THR A 258 -12.73 48.74 -6.30
N GLN A 259 -14.00 48.41 -6.55
CA GLN A 259 -15.14 49.29 -6.30
C GLN A 259 -15.32 49.62 -4.81
N ALA A 260 -15.28 48.61 -3.94
CA ALA A 260 -15.37 48.77 -2.49
C ALA A 260 -14.23 49.64 -1.92
N LYS A 261 -13.01 49.50 -2.47
CA LYS A 261 -11.86 50.33 -2.11
C LYS A 261 -12.06 51.80 -2.51
N PHE A 262 -12.64 52.04 -3.69
CA PHE A 262 -12.96 53.39 -4.16
C PHE A 262 -14.04 54.07 -3.29
N GLU A 263 -15.10 53.34 -2.94
CA GLU A 263 -16.14 53.82 -2.02
C GLU A 263 -15.54 54.15 -0.64
N MET A 264 -14.64 53.30 -0.13
CA MET A 264 -13.98 53.53 1.15
C MET A 264 -13.01 54.73 1.13
N ASP A 265 -12.31 54.95 0.00
CA ASP A 265 -11.48 56.15 -0.19
C ASP A 265 -12.32 57.43 -0.19
N THR A 266 -13.53 57.38 -0.76
CA THR A 266 -14.48 58.50 -0.78
C THR A 266 -14.97 58.85 0.63
N ILE A 267 -15.31 57.84 1.44
CA ILE A 267 -15.72 58.02 2.84
C ILE A 267 -14.61 58.67 3.68
N ILE A 268 -13.38 58.20 3.52
CA ILE A 268 -12.21 58.75 4.22
C ILE A 268 -11.97 60.21 3.82
N ASP A 269 -12.16 60.57 2.54
CA ASP A 269 -12.01 61.94 2.06
C ASP A 269 -13.10 62.87 2.63
N LEU A 270 -14.36 62.41 2.70
CA LEU A 270 -15.46 63.16 3.31
C LEU A 270 -15.25 63.38 4.81
N TRP A 271 -14.71 62.39 5.53
CA TRP A 271 -14.31 62.54 6.93
C TRP A 271 -13.20 63.59 7.11
N LYS A 272 -12.14 63.53 6.29
CA LYS A 272 -11.04 64.52 6.34
C LYS A 272 -11.51 65.95 6.13
N ARG A 273 -12.61 66.15 5.38
CA ARG A 273 -13.25 67.44 5.14
C ARG A 273 -14.20 67.88 6.27
N GLY A 274 -14.37 67.07 7.31
CA GLY A 274 -15.23 67.34 8.46
C GLY A 274 -16.73 67.15 8.19
N ILE A 275 -17.07 66.49 7.08
CA ILE A 275 -18.47 66.33 6.62
C ILE A 275 -19.09 65.05 7.21
N ALA A 276 -18.28 64.03 7.53
CA ALA A 276 -18.70 62.74 8.10
C ALA A 276 -17.95 62.41 9.41
N GLN A 277 -18.45 61.45 10.19
CA GLN A 277 -17.80 60.97 11.43
C GLN A 277 -16.52 60.15 11.15
N PRO A 278 -15.55 60.07 12.08
CA PRO A 278 -14.31 59.32 11.88
C PRO A 278 -14.55 57.82 11.70
N PRO A 279 -13.99 57.19 10.65
CA PRO A 279 -13.98 55.74 10.56
C PRO A 279 -13.10 55.15 11.68
N PRO A 280 -13.32 53.89 12.09
CA PRO A 280 -12.53 53.24 13.14
C PRO A 280 -11.02 53.31 12.84
N MET A 281 -10.21 53.59 13.86
CA MET A 281 -8.75 53.76 13.71
C MET A 281 -8.04 52.51 13.17
N SER A 282 -8.59 51.32 13.38
CA SER A 282 -8.10 50.04 12.81
C SER A 282 -8.23 49.98 11.28
N LEU A 283 -9.26 50.62 10.72
CA LEU A 283 -9.51 50.74 9.28
C LEU A 283 -8.50 51.67 8.60
N VAL A 284 -8.11 52.75 9.28
CA VAL A 284 -7.07 53.68 8.83
C VAL A 284 -5.68 53.01 8.84
N ALA A 285 -5.39 52.20 9.86
CA ALA A 285 -4.12 51.47 9.99
C ALA A 285 -3.95 50.36 8.94
N ALA A 286 -5.02 49.65 8.59
CA ALA A 286 -5.01 48.59 7.56
C ALA A 286 -4.68 49.12 6.15
N ARG A 287 -4.98 50.40 5.86
CA ARG A 287 -4.62 51.07 4.59
C ARG A 287 -3.13 51.38 4.49
N ALA A 288 -2.49 51.79 5.59
CA ALA A 288 -1.12 52.30 5.57
C ALA A 288 -0.08 51.23 5.22
N ASN A 289 -0.36 49.95 5.52
CA ASN A 289 0.61 48.87 5.37
C ASN A 289 0.46 48.03 4.09
N GLY A 290 -0.49 48.35 3.19
CA GLY A 290 -0.62 47.72 1.85
C GLY A 290 -0.95 46.22 1.83
N THR A 291 -0.87 45.53 2.97
CA THR A 291 -1.23 44.15 3.16
C THR A 291 -2.37 44.07 4.16
N LEU A 292 -3.52 43.64 3.69
CA LEU A 292 -4.66 43.28 4.53
C LEU A 292 -4.34 41.94 5.22
N GLN A 293 -3.35 41.94 6.12
CA GLN A 293 -3.14 40.82 7.04
C GLN A 293 -4.17 40.93 8.15
N LEU A 294 -5.34 40.36 7.91
CA LEU A 294 -6.32 40.10 8.95
C LEU A 294 -5.83 38.91 9.78
N ASP A 295 -4.93 39.16 10.72
CA ASP A 295 -4.68 38.20 11.79
C ASP A 295 -5.99 37.96 12.59
N ALA A 296 -6.03 36.87 13.36
CA ALA A 296 -7.23 36.49 14.11
C ALA A 296 -7.73 37.61 15.04
N GLN A 297 -6.80 38.44 15.53
CA GLN A 297 -7.09 39.58 16.39
C GLN A 297 -7.78 40.71 15.62
N THR A 298 -7.30 41.03 14.42
CA THR A 298 -7.94 42.03 13.56
C THR A 298 -9.31 41.54 13.09
N ARG A 299 -9.46 40.24 12.77
CA ARG A 299 -10.77 39.64 12.43
C ARG A 299 -11.77 39.75 13.60
N ALA A 300 -11.31 39.53 14.83
CA ALA A 300 -12.12 39.68 16.04
C ALA A 300 -12.53 41.14 16.27
N GLN A 301 -11.59 42.08 16.15
CA GLN A 301 -11.88 43.52 16.28
C GLN A 301 -12.90 44.02 15.26
N PHE A 302 -12.85 43.51 14.02
CA PHE A 302 -13.87 43.80 13.00
C PHE A 302 -15.23 43.22 13.39
N GLN A 303 -15.28 41.98 13.89
CA GLN A 303 -16.53 41.36 14.33
C GLN A 303 -17.14 42.10 15.54
N ASP A 304 -16.31 42.54 16.48
CA ASP A 304 -16.74 43.32 17.63
C ASP A 304 -17.29 44.70 17.21
N PHE A 305 -16.63 45.37 16.26
CA PHE A 305 -17.12 46.62 15.69
C PHE A 305 -18.46 46.45 14.97
N ILE A 306 -18.62 45.39 14.17
CA ILE A 306 -19.89 45.07 13.49
C ILE A 306 -20.99 44.79 14.51
N SER A 307 -20.67 44.02 15.56
CA SER A 307 -21.62 43.68 16.62
C SER A 307 -22.07 44.92 17.40
N TRP A 308 -21.12 45.80 17.75
CA TRP A 308 -21.40 47.07 18.38
C TRP A 308 -22.25 47.98 17.47
N HIS A 309 -21.86 48.14 16.20
CA HIS A 309 -22.58 49.00 15.26
C HIS A 309 -24.03 48.52 15.03
N ARG A 310 -24.24 47.20 14.86
CA ARG A 310 -25.58 46.61 14.72
C ARG A 310 -26.44 46.74 15.97
N SER A 311 -25.82 46.90 17.14
CA SER A 311 -26.52 47.12 18.41
C SER A 311 -27.04 48.55 18.57
N LEU A 312 -26.60 49.51 17.74
CA LEU A 312 -27.09 50.88 17.79
C LEU A 312 -28.52 51.01 17.21
N PRO A 313 -29.36 51.90 17.78
CA PRO A 313 -30.68 52.23 17.25
C PRO A 313 -30.61 52.71 15.80
N PRO A 314 -31.61 52.43 14.95
CA PRO A 314 -31.59 52.75 13.52
C PRO A 314 -31.26 54.22 13.20
N GLU A 315 -31.78 55.15 13.99
CA GLU A 315 -31.55 56.59 13.92
C GLU A 315 -30.12 57.03 14.28
N MET A 316 -29.32 56.15 14.89
CA MET A 316 -27.90 56.37 15.22
C MET A 316 -26.94 55.56 14.33
N ARG A 317 -27.46 54.78 13.38
CA ARG A 317 -26.64 54.09 12.37
C ARG A 317 -26.25 55.13 11.32
N ASP A 318 -24.96 55.31 11.11
CA ASP A 318 -24.44 56.20 10.07
C ASP A 318 -25.05 55.79 8.71
N PRO A 319 -25.48 56.71 7.83
CA PRO A 319 -25.97 56.37 6.48
C PRO A 319 -24.96 55.56 5.64
N LEU A 320 -23.68 55.51 6.02
CA LEU A 320 -22.65 54.64 5.42
C LEU A 320 -22.63 53.19 5.95
N SER A 321 -23.52 52.85 6.87
CA SER A 321 -23.74 51.54 7.48
C SER A 321 -23.78 50.40 6.45
N ASP A 322 -24.59 50.57 5.41
CA ASP A 322 -24.88 49.51 4.44
C ASP A 322 -23.70 49.34 3.46
N GLU A 323 -23.01 50.41 3.12
CA GLU A 323 -21.76 50.39 2.36
C GLU A 323 -20.63 49.71 3.15
N ILE A 324 -20.50 49.98 4.44
CA ILE A 324 -19.50 49.33 5.32
C ILE A 324 -19.75 47.81 5.42
N ASP A 325 -21.01 47.38 5.57
CA ASP A 325 -21.36 45.96 5.62
C ASP A 325 -21.10 45.24 4.28
N LYS A 326 -21.30 45.92 3.14
CA LYS A 326 -20.93 45.39 1.80
C LYS A 326 -19.42 45.21 1.66
N VAL A 327 -18.62 46.23 2.03
CA VAL A 327 -17.15 46.19 1.94
C VAL A 327 -16.57 45.07 2.82
N ILE A 328 -17.07 44.92 4.04
CA ILE A 328 -16.66 43.87 4.97
C ILE A 328 -17.00 42.47 4.43
N THR A 329 -18.20 42.29 3.88
CA THR A 329 -18.64 41.00 3.34
C THR A 329 -17.80 40.57 2.13
N VAL A 330 -17.45 41.51 1.25
CA VAL A 330 -16.57 41.24 0.10
C VAL A 330 -15.15 40.91 0.59
N THR A 331 -14.63 41.66 1.56
CA THR A 331 -13.27 41.46 2.11
C THR A 331 -13.12 40.10 2.77
N LEU A 332 -14.11 39.65 3.56
CA LEU A 332 -14.09 38.33 4.21
C LEU A 332 -14.16 37.17 3.19
N LYS A 333 -15.00 37.28 2.16
CA LYS A 333 -15.09 36.28 1.08
C LYS A 333 -13.77 36.16 0.30
N MET A 334 -13.06 37.27 0.12
CA MET A 334 -11.77 37.29 -0.58
C MET A 334 -10.64 36.65 0.24
N VAL A 335 -10.65 36.82 1.56
CA VAL A 335 -9.69 36.16 2.46
C VAL A 335 -9.88 34.64 2.46
N ASP A 336 -11.13 34.17 2.50
CA ASP A 336 -11.42 32.73 2.44
C ASP A 336 -11.01 32.15 1.08
N PHE A 337 -11.17 32.94 -0.01
CA PHE A 337 -10.71 32.58 -1.35
C PHE A 337 -9.18 32.48 -1.46
N LEU A 338 -8.43 33.50 -1.03
CA LEU A 338 -6.96 33.50 -1.07
C LEU A 338 -6.34 32.38 -0.21
N ASN A 339 -6.97 32.04 0.92
CA ASN A 339 -6.57 30.89 1.71
C ASN A 339 -6.80 29.56 0.99
N ARG A 340 -7.87 29.45 0.20
CA ARG A 340 -8.18 28.26 -0.61
C ARG A 340 -7.16 28.05 -1.72
N ASP A 341 -6.78 29.09 -2.45
CA ASP A 341 -5.74 29.02 -3.49
C ASP A 341 -4.37 28.69 -2.94
N ARG A 342 -4.02 29.24 -1.76
CA ARG A 342 -2.74 28.95 -1.09
C ARG A 342 -2.66 27.50 -0.64
N ILE A 343 -3.79 26.90 -0.23
CA ILE A 343 -3.89 25.48 0.09
C ILE A 343 -3.80 24.62 -1.19
N LEU A 344 -4.48 25.00 -2.27
CA LEU A 344 -4.43 24.29 -3.54
C LEU A 344 -3.03 24.31 -4.17
N ALA A 345 -2.36 25.47 -4.18
CA ALA A 345 -0.98 25.61 -4.67
C ALA A 345 0.02 24.78 -3.84
N LYS A 346 -0.21 24.66 -2.52
CA LYS A 346 0.58 23.78 -1.65
C LYS A 346 0.36 22.31 -1.98
N LEU A 347 -0.90 21.90 -2.19
CA LEU A 347 -1.23 20.53 -2.57
C LEU A 347 -0.71 20.16 -3.97
N GLU A 348 -0.74 21.09 -4.93
CA GLU A 348 -0.14 20.90 -6.26
C GLU A 348 1.38 20.79 -6.20
N LYS A 349 2.05 21.62 -5.39
CA LYS A 349 3.50 21.54 -5.16
C LYS A 349 3.91 20.23 -4.49
N ASP A 350 3.16 19.79 -3.48
CA ASP A 350 3.38 18.52 -2.79
C ASP A 350 3.17 17.33 -3.74
N ALA A 351 2.17 17.41 -4.64
CA ALA A 351 1.92 16.42 -5.68
C ALA A 351 3.05 16.40 -6.74
N GLN A 352 3.53 17.55 -7.22
CA GLN A 352 4.63 17.64 -8.18
C GLN A 352 5.96 17.16 -7.60
N GLN A 353 6.25 17.45 -6.33
CA GLN A 353 7.45 16.94 -5.64
C GLN A 353 7.41 15.41 -5.44
N SER A 354 6.22 14.82 -5.38
CA SER A 354 6.05 13.37 -5.31
C SER A 354 6.23 12.67 -6.66
N LEU A 355 6.27 13.43 -7.77
CA LEU A 355 6.33 12.94 -9.16
C LEU A 355 7.63 13.30 -9.89
N ALA A 356 8.54 14.09 -9.31
CA ALA A 356 9.82 14.43 -9.92
C ALA A 356 10.74 13.18 -10.02
N PRO A 357 11.34 12.88 -11.18
CA PRO A 357 12.32 11.80 -11.30
C PRO A 357 13.54 12.14 -10.44
N MET A 358 14.07 11.15 -9.70
CA MET A 358 15.39 11.25 -9.07
C MET A 358 16.42 11.47 -10.17
N GLU A 359 16.82 12.72 -10.40
CA GLU A 359 17.95 13.06 -11.24
C GLU A 359 19.23 12.43 -10.67
N LYS A 360 20.03 11.89 -11.59
CA LYS A 360 21.32 11.27 -11.33
C LYS A 360 22.24 12.29 -10.65
N GLN A 361 22.74 11.95 -9.47
CA GLN A 361 24.06 12.41 -9.05
C GLN A 361 25.09 11.40 -9.54
N ASP A 362 25.42 11.50 -10.82
CA ASP A 362 26.78 11.20 -11.27
C ASP A 362 27.53 12.54 -11.16
N ASP A 363 28.47 12.66 -10.22
CA ASP A 363 29.71 13.40 -10.44
C ASP A 363 30.75 13.04 -9.37
N LEU A 364 31.78 12.35 -9.86
CA LEU A 364 33.19 12.62 -9.60
C LEU A 364 33.67 12.74 -8.15
N GLN A 365 34.19 11.64 -7.59
CA GLN A 365 35.56 11.63 -7.06
C GLN A 365 36.24 10.28 -7.37
N SER A 366 37.21 10.33 -8.28
CA SER A 366 38.16 9.25 -8.57
C SER A 366 39.25 9.17 -7.48
N PRO A 367 39.95 8.03 -7.37
CA PRO A 367 40.78 7.70 -6.21
C PRO A 367 42.18 8.33 -6.30
N GLY A 368 42.62 8.96 -5.21
CA GLY A 368 44.02 9.34 -5.00
C GLY A 368 44.54 8.61 -3.76
N GLY A 369 45.43 7.65 -3.95
CA GLY A 369 46.15 7.01 -2.86
C GLY A 369 47.17 7.93 -2.21
N LEU A 370 47.62 7.55 -1.01
CA LEU A 370 48.99 7.70 -0.50
C LEU A 370 49.10 6.92 0.83
N SER A 371 50.15 6.10 0.89
CA SER A 371 50.81 5.43 2.03
C SER A 371 49.97 4.71 3.08
#